data_AF-L7LGZ0-F1
#
_entry.id   AF-L7LGZ0-F1
#
_cell.length_a   1.000
_cell.length_b   1.000
_cell.length_c   1.000
_cell.angle_alpha   90.00
_cell.angle_beta   90.00
_cell.angle_gamma   90.00
#
_symmetry.space_group_name_H-M   'P 1'
#
loop_
_entity.id
_entity.type
_entity.pdbx_description
1 polymer ?
#
loop_
_entity_poly.entity_id
_entity_poly.type
_entity_poly.pdbx_seq_one_letter_code
_entity_poly.pdbx_strand_id
1 'polypeptide(L)'
;MLDALQASQRYTRERHSLVRPTLARVLALWGTTPPPGDWDEWFAERGPRMAAVVEAVQPRLIDLSTQAVPQILADTGSSSRAEAAVDASQLIGVAGDGRSITGLLGTAITTARTASDSAALSGAGMELGAAAQGWRAGRLDLMTKLLTVTSDTSRAAMSLETVTRPRVGYTRKLVGSSCARCVVLADRTYRAADAFDRHPHCDCEHVPAETRFLDLATVDARVHFDGLSRAQQDRLFTKAGAQAIRDGADINQVVNARRGAGLSFASGRITKAEAEAIRNSRGGRARARSVTTEGTTRRGIAGSRLGRGPGGKRPAQQRLMPDAIYQAADGDRDLALELLDRHGYLVGGPTPGNMPRHRPPMAAERANSRGPRTDPGSIINGPPGGGGGSGVASAADGPPPKRTNGMHGPATPDAFNAIDGRQPLFRRSEVEKFELIDAEAVLDGDSTGHGFHRSGLGVKDDEFPAGWGEQDVVDLVNAIIDAPSDGFPRGRRRYSFLGAYRDVTAVLRIRNDGYGWRIATVHPYDRIRWEREKSAVVDN
;
A
#
# COMPACT_ATOMS: atom_id res chain seq x y z
N MET A 1 -17.13 -11.52 -13.33
CA MET A 1 -15.82 -10.98 -12.88
C MET A 1 -15.99 -9.62 -12.19
N LEU A 2 -16.72 -8.66 -12.77
CA LEU A 2 -17.13 -7.43 -12.05
C LEU A 2 -17.87 -7.73 -10.74
N ASP A 3 -18.78 -8.72 -10.75
CA ASP A 3 -19.58 -9.08 -9.57
C ASP A 3 -18.73 -9.70 -8.44
N ALA A 4 -17.73 -10.52 -8.78
CA ALA A 4 -16.76 -11.09 -7.84
C ALA A 4 -15.90 -10.01 -7.16
N LEU A 5 -15.49 -9.00 -7.92
CA LEU A 5 -14.74 -7.85 -7.41
C LEU A 5 -15.62 -7.02 -6.46
N GLN A 6 -16.90 -6.84 -6.79
CA GLN A 6 -17.86 -6.16 -5.92
C GLN A 6 -18.12 -6.94 -4.62
N ALA A 7 -18.27 -8.26 -4.68
CA ALA A 7 -18.44 -9.13 -3.52
C ALA A 7 -17.25 -9.04 -2.56
N SER A 8 -16.04 -9.16 -3.10
CA SER A 8 -14.80 -8.99 -2.35
C SER A 8 -14.68 -7.58 -1.77
N GLN A 9 -15.08 -6.52 -2.51
CA GLN A 9 -15.09 -5.14 -2.00
C GLN A 9 -16.11 -4.92 -0.86
N ARG A 10 -17.29 -5.56 -0.91
CA ARG A 10 -18.26 -5.54 0.20
C ARG A 10 -17.64 -6.16 1.46
N TYR A 11 -17.09 -7.36 1.32
CA TYR A 11 -16.38 -8.04 2.42
C TYR A 11 -15.25 -7.19 3.02
N THR A 12 -14.38 -6.58 2.20
CA THR A 12 -13.31 -5.71 2.68
C THR A 12 -13.86 -4.52 3.47
N ARG A 13 -14.90 -3.85 2.98
CA ARG A 13 -15.53 -2.70 3.66
C ARG A 13 -16.15 -3.10 4.99
N GLU A 14 -16.88 -4.21 5.02
CA GLU A 14 -17.49 -4.73 6.26
C GLU A 14 -16.43 -5.11 7.28
N ARG A 15 -15.36 -5.82 6.86
CA ARG A 15 -14.23 -6.14 7.74
C ARG A 15 -13.61 -4.87 8.33
N HIS A 16 -13.39 -3.85 7.52
CA HIS A 16 -12.83 -2.58 8.00
C HIS A 16 -13.75 -1.89 9.02
N SER A 17 -15.07 -1.97 8.84
CA SER A 17 -16.04 -1.44 9.81
C SER A 17 -15.99 -2.15 11.18
N LEU A 18 -15.49 -3.39 11.22
CA LEU A 18 -15.26 -4.14 12.46
C LEU A 18 -13.88 -3.84 13.06
N VAL A 19 -12.83 -3.80 12.23
CA VAL A 19 -11.44 -3.69 12.69
C VAL A 19 -11.09 -2.29 13.17
N ARG A 20 -11.54 -1.23 12.47
CA ARG A 20 -11.19 0.16 12.81
C ARG A 20 -11.64 0.56 14.22
N PRO A 21 -12.90 0.34 14.64
CA PRO A 21 -13.33 0.66 16.00
C PRO A 21 -12.60 -0.17 17.07
N THR A 22 -12.32 -1.44 16.80
CA THR A 22 -11.54 -2.30 17.70
C THR A 22 -10.14 -1.74 17.91
N LEU A 23 -9.46 -1.36 16.83
CA LEU A 23 -8.14 -0.75 16.89
C LEU A 23 -8.16 0.54 17.71
N ALA A 24 -9.10 1.45 17.40
CA ALA A 24 -9.26 2.71 18.13
C ALA A 24 -9.48 2.48 19.64
N ARG A 25 -10.31 1.50 20.01
CA ARG A 25 -10.60 1.19 21.43
C ARG A 25 -9.40 0.60 22.16
N VAL A 26 -8.65 -0.31 21.53
CA VAL A 26 -7.43 -0.88 22.14
C VAL A 26 -6.34 0.19 22.28
N LEU A 27 -6.15 1.01 21.25
CA LEU A 27 -5.21 2.12 21.30
C LEU A 27 -5.61 3.19 22.33
N ALA A 28 -6.91 3.43 22.54
CA ALA A 28 -7.36 4.31 23.62
C ALA A 28 -7.04 3.75 25.00
N LEU A 29 -7.12 2.42 25.19
CA LEU A 29 -6.68 1.77 26.43
C LEU A 29 -5.17 1.88 26.65
N TRP A 30 -4.39 1.86 25.57
CA TRP A 30 -2.95 2.13 25.63
C TRP A 30 -2.68 3.58 26.05
N GLY A 31 -3.50 4.51 25.59
CA GLY A 31 -3.39 5.91 25.92
C GLY A 31 -2.26 6.61 25.17
N THR A 32 -2.23 7.93 25.34
CA THR A 32 -1.19 8.81 24.84
C THR A 32 -0.35 9.29 26.02
N THR A 33 0.82 9.85 25.76
CA THR A 33 1.79 10.30 26.77
C THR A 33 1.19 11.19 27.88
N PRO A 34 1.79 11.26 29.09
CA PRO A 34 3.07 10.63 29.48
C PRO A 34 2.95 9.12 29.72
N PRO A 35 4.05 8.36 29.52
CA PRO A 35 4.06 6.94 29.83
C PRO A 35 3.78 6.69 31.33
N PRO A 36 3.22 5.52 31.69
CA PRO A 36 3.08 5.14 33.08
C PRO A 36 4.46 4.96 33.74
N GLY A 37 4.50 5.07 35.08
CA GLY A 37 5.74 4.86 35.85
C GLY A 37 6.20 3.40 35.83
N ASP A 38 5.28 2.46 36.05
CA ASP A 38 5.53 1.02 35.94
C ASP A 38 4.74 0.44 34.76
N TRP A 39 5.46 -0.08 33.77
CA TRP A 39 4.86 -0.59 32.54
C TRP A 39 4.33 -2.02 32.69
N ASP A 40 4.91 -2.81 33.59
CA ASP A 40 4.46 -4.18 33.83
C ASP A 40 3.17 -4.17 34.65
N GLU A 41 3.11 -3.34 35.70
CA GLU A 41 1.89 -3.14 36.49
C GLU A 41 0.76 -2.58 35.62
N TRP A 42 1.07 -1.56 34.81
CA TRP A 42 0.11 -0.99 33.87
C TRP A 42 -0.41 -2.03 32.87
N PHE A 43 0.45 -2.89 32.33
CA PHE A 43 0.03 -3.92 31.38
C PHE A 43 -0.72 -5.06 32.07
N ALA A 44 -0.36 -5.42 33.31
CA ALA A 44 -1.11 -6.40 34.09
C ALA A 44 -2.56 -5.94 34.31
N GLU A 45 -2.79 -4.65 34.53
CA GLU A 45 -4.15 -4.10 34.68
C GLU A 45 -4.90 -3.99 33.33
N ARG A 46 -4.24 -3.51 32.27
CA ARG A 46 -4.90 -3.10 31.02
C ARG A 46 -4.82 -4.14 29.91
N GLY A 47 -3.78 -4.96 29.88
CA GLY A 47 -3.57 -6.02 28.88
C GLY A 47 -4.76 -6.95 28.75
N PRO A 48 -5.34 -7.50 29.84
CA PRO A 48 -6.54 -8.33 29.77
C PRO A 48 -7.76 -7.59 29.18
N ARG A 49 -7.94 -6.29 29.48
CA ARG A 49 -9.01 -5.47 28.90
C ARG A 49 -8.82 -5.25 27.40
N MET A 50 -7.58 -5.03 26.97
CA MET A 50 -7.25 -4.92 25.55
C MET A 50 -7.53 -6.23 24.81
N ALA A 51 -7.11 -7.36 25.38
CA ALA A 51 -7.38 -8.68 24.82
C ALA A 51 -8.88 -8.94 24.69
N ALA A 52 -9.67 -8.63 25.73
CA ALA A 52 -11.12 -8.78 25.70
C ALA A 52 -11.79 -7.97 24.56
N VAL A 53 -11.27 -6.78 24.22
CA VAL A 53 -11.78 -5.99 23.08
C VAL A 53 -11.51 -6.70 21.74
N VAL A 54 -10.33 -7.32 21.58
CA VAL A 54 -9.98 -8.09 20.38
C VAL A 54 -10.81 -9.37 20.31
N GLU A 55 -10.90 -10.12 21.40
CA GLU A 55 -11.67 -11.35 21.49
C GLU A 55 -13.16 -11.12 21.22
N ALA A 56 -13.72 -9.98 21.63
CA ALA A 56 -15.10 -9.61 21.33
C ALA A 56 -15.39 -9.36 19.84
N VAL A 57 -14.38 -9.00 19.02
CA VAL A 57 -14.56 -8.81 17.58
C VAL A 57 -14.30 -10.09 16.78
N GLN A 58 -13.53 -11.05 17.32
CA GLN A 58 -13.17 -12.28 16.60
C GLN A 58 -14.39 -13.10 16.12
N PRO A 59 -15.45 -13.35 16.93
CA PRO A 59 -16.65 -14.03 16.46
C PRO A 59 -17.30 -13.34 15.25
N ARG A 60 -17.37 -12.01 15.28
CA ARG A 60 -17.97 -11.22 14.18
C ARG A 60 -17.13 -11.30 12.90
N LEU A 61 -15.79 -11.31 13.04
CA LEU A 61 -14.88 -11.53 11.91
C LEU A 61 -15.01 -12.94 11.36
N ILE A 62 -15.13 -13.95 12.22
CA ILE A 62 -15.36 -15.34 11.83
C ILE A 62 -16.65 -15.46 11.03
N ASP A 63 -17.78 -14.96 11.55
CA ASP A 63 -19.08 -15.01 10.88
C ASP A 63 -19.06 -14.31 9.52
N LEU A 64 -18.49 -13.10 9.47
CA LEU A 64 -18.33 -12.35 8.22
C LEU A 64 -17.50 -13.15 7.21
N SER A 65 -16.39 -13.73 7.65
CA SER A 65 -15.46 -14.46 6.80
C SER A 65 -16.02 -15.78 6.28
N THR A 66 -16.72 -16.55 7.10
CA THR A 66 -17.37 -17.81 6.68
C THR A 66 -18.56 -17.54 5.76
N GLN A 67 -19.35 -16.49 6.00
CA GLN A 67 -20.47 -16.13 5.11
C GLN A 67 -20.01 -15.55 3.77
N ALA A 68 -18.86 -14.86 3.74
CA ALA A 68 -18.35 -14.25 2.51
C ALA A 68 -17.96 -15.29 1.45
N VAL A 69 -17.48 -16.47 1.83
CA VAL A 69 -17.06 -17.51 0.87
C VAL A 69 -18.21 -17.97 -0.05
N PRO A 70 -19.35 -18.48 0.45
CA PRO A 70 -20.47 -18.86 -0.42
C PRO A 70 -21.02 -17.69 -1.23
N GLN A 71 -21.00 -16.46 -0.69
CA GLN A 71 -21.44 -15.27 -1.44
C GLN A 71 -20.52 -14.96 -2.63
N ILE A 72 -19.20 -14.94 -2.41
CA ILE A 72 -18.22 -14.71 -3.48
C ILE A 72 -18.30 -15.83 -4.54
N LEU A 73 -18.51 -17.07 -4.12
CA LEU A 73 -18.73 -18.20 -5.03
C LEU A 73 -20.03 -18.04 -5.84
N ALA A 74 -21.15 -17.67 -5.20
CA ALA A 74 -22.41 -17.44 -5.89
C ALA A 74 -22.28 -16.30 -6.93
N ASP A 75 -21.63 -15.19 -6.57
CA ASP A 75 -21.39 -14.03 -7.44
C ASP A 75 -20.42 -14.34 -8.60
N THR A 76 -19.68 -15.45 -8.52
CA THR A 76 -18.83 -15.96 -9.62
C THR A 76 -19.50 -17.05 -10.45
N GLY A 77 -20.76 -17.40 -10.17
CA GLY A 77 -21.48 -18.49 -10.84
C GLY A 77 -20.98 -19.88 -10.45
N SER A 78 -20.23 -19.99 -9.35
CA SER A 78 -19.81 -21.28 -8.78
C SER A 78 -21.01 -22.01 -8.18
N SER A 79 -21.09 -23.32 -8.42
CA SER A 79 -22.13 -24.19 -7.86
C SER A 79 -21.60 -25.04 -6.70
N SER A 80 -20.42 -24.69 -6.16
CA SER A 80 -19.77 -25.46 -5.11
C SER A 80 -20.56 -25.43 -3.81
N ARG A 81 -20.82 -26.62 -3.25
CA ARG A 81 -21.52 -26.81 -1.97
C ARG A 81 -20.52 -27.24 -0.91
N ALA A 82 -20.75 -26.77 0.33
CA ALA A 82 -20.00 -27.25 1.48
C ALA A 82 -20.39 -28.71 1.78
N GLU A 83 -19.39 -29.56 2.03
CA GLU A 83 -19.55 -30.95 2.47
C GLU A 83 -19.59 -31.10 3.99
N ALA A 84 -19.21 -30.05 4.72
CA ALA A 84 -19.21 -30.01 6.18
C ALA A 84 -19.52 -28.61 6.69
N ALA A 85 -20.04 -28.53 7.93
CA ALA A 85 -20.16 -27.28 8.66
C ALA A 85 -18.80 -26.90 9.27
N VAL A 86 -18.50 -25.59 9.30
CA VAL A 86 -17.29 -25.06 9.94
C VAL A 86 -17.62 -24.63 11.37
N ASP A 87 -16.87 -25.17 12.34
CA ASP A 87 -16.74 -24.60 13.67
C ASP A 87 -15.37 -23.93 13.79
N ALA A 88 -15.37 -22.59 13.76
CA ALA A 88 -14.17 -21.77 13.85
C ALA A 88 -14.00 -21.12 15.24
N SER A 89 -14.74 -21.59 16.26
CA SER A 89 -14.67 -21.06 17.63
C SER A 89 -13.26 -21.12 18.24
N GLN A 90 -12.44 -22.09 17.81
CA GLN A 90 -11.05 -22.26 18.24
C GLN A 90 -10.11 -21.12 17.80
N LEU A 91 -10.56 -20.23 16.92
CA LEU A 91 -9.79 -19.04 16.53
C LEU A 91 -9.91 -17.88 17.53
N ILE A 92 -10.86 -17.95 18.46
CA ILE A 92 -11.09 -16.91 19.47
C ILE A 92 -10.03 -17.01 20.56
N GLY A 93 -9.44 -15.88 20.97
CA GLY A 93 -8.43 -15.82 22.02
C GLY A 93 -7.01 -16.19 21.58
N VAL A 94 -6.82 -16.57 20.32
CA VAL A 94 -5.55 -17.10 19.81
C VAL A 94 -5.03 -16.28 18.63
N ALA A 95 -3.73 -15.99 18.64
CA ALA A 95 -3.02 -15.37 17.53
C ALA A 95 -2.59 -16.40 16.48
N GLY A 96 -2.23 -15.96 15.27
CA GLY A 96 -1.82 -16.85 14.18
C GLY A 96 -0.60 -17.73 14.47
N ASP A 97 0.20 -17.41 15.49
CA ASP A 97 1.34 -18.19 15.97
C ASP A 97 1.04 -19.06 17.21
N GLY A 98 -0.23 -19.15 17.61
CA GLY A 98 -0.70 -19.98 18.72
C GLY A 98 -0.63 -19.32 20.10
N ARG A 99 -0.09 -18.10 20.23
CA ARG A 99 -0.10 -17.38 21.51
C ARG A 99 -1.50 -16.89 21.87
N SER A 100 -1.76 -16.70 23.17
CA SER A 100 -2.94 -15.96 23.61
C SER A 100 -2.88 -14.50 23.15
N ILE A 101 -4.04 -13.86 22.96
CA ILE A 101 -4.08 -12.44 22.59
C ILE A 101 -3.31 -11.59 23.62
N THR A 102 -3.54 -11.79 24.92
CA THR A 102 -2.80 -11.06 25.97
C THR A 102 -1.28 -11.25 25.84
N GLY A 103 -0.82 -12.49 25.60
CA GLY A 103 0.61 -12.77 25.42
C GLY A 103 1.20 -12.13 24.16
N LEU A 104 0.43 -12.09 23.06
CA LEU A 104 0.81 -11.35 21.86
C LEU A 104 0.94 -9.84 22.15
N LEU A 105 -0.07 -9.23 22.75
CA LEU A 105 -0.08 -7.79 23.03
C LEU A 105 1.01 -7.39 24.04
N GLY A 106 1.33 -8.24 25.01
CA GLY A 106 2.38 -7.99 26.00
C GLY A 106 3.77 -7.78 25.39
N THR A 107 4.04 -8.36 24.22
CA THR A 107 5.31 -8.12 23.52
C THR A 107 5.48 -6.67 23.05
N ALA A 108 4.41 -5.87 23.00
CA ALA A 108 4.51 -4.43 22.73
C ALA A 108 5.21 -3.66 23.87
N ILE A 109 5.08 -4.12 25.12
CA ILE A 109 5.83 -3.56 26.26
C ILE A 109 7.33 -3.84 26.11
N THR A 110 7.69 -5.04 25.65
CA THR A 110 9.08 -5.37 25.35
C THR A 110 9.66 -4.43 24.30
N THR A 111 8.93 -4.19 23.20
CA THR A 111 9.32 -3.23 22.16
C THR A 111 9.47 -1.82 22.71
N ALA A 112 8.53 -1.38 23.56
CA ALA A 112 8.62 -0.08 24.19
C ALA A 112 9.91 0.07 25.00
N ARG A 113 10.30 -0.97 25.76
CA ARG A 113 11.50 -0.95 26.62
C ARG A 113 12.76 -0.89 25.78
N THR A 114 12.86 -1.78 24.80
CA THR A 114 14.02 -1.81 23.89
C THR A 114 14.20 -0.48 23.16
N ALA A 115 13.11 0.16 22.73
CA ALA A 115 13.16 1.47 22.10
C ALA A 115 13.55 2.59 23.08
N SER A 116 13.04 2.57 24.32
CA SER A 116 13.42 3.50 25.38
C SER A 116 14.91 3.39 25.74
N ASP A 117 15.40 2.17 25.94
CA ASP A 117 16.82 1.91 26.26
C ASP A 117 17.74 2.37 25.12
N SER A 118 17.35 2.07 23.88
CA SER A 118 18.10 2.52 22.69
C SER A 118 18.14 4.04 22.57
N ALA A 119 17.03 4.72 22.88
CA ALA A 119 16.95 6.17 22.88
C ALA A 119 17.86 6.79 23.94
N ALA A 120 17.85 6.25 25.17
CA ALA A 120 18.70 6.70 26.27
C ALA A 120 20.19 6.55 25.93
N LEU A 121 20.59 5.41 25.33
CA LEU A 121 21.98 5.15 24.93
C LEU A 121 22.49 6.08 23.81
N SER A 122 21.60 6.55 22.93
CA SER A 122 21.96 7.41 21.80
C SER A 122 22.23 8.88 22.18
N GLY A 123 21.99 9.27 23.44
CA GLY A 123 22.13 10.66 23.91
C GLY A 123 21.10 11.63 23.32
N ALA A 124 20.13 11.12 22.54
CA ALA A 124 19.13 11.92 21.84
C ALA A 124 17.94 12.37 22.71
N GLY A 125 17.89 11.98 23.99
CA GLY A 125 16.81 12.40 24.89
C GLY A 125 17.24 12.46 26.36
N MET A 126 16.78 13.49 27.07
CA MET A 126 16.63 13.42 28.53
C MET A 126 15.77 12.19 28.87
N GLU A 127 15.95 11.58 30.05
CA GLU A 127 15.32 10.31 30.45
C GLU A 127 13.79 10.28 30.22
N LEU A 128 13.09 11.39 30.44
CA LEU A 128 11.65 11.55 30.17
C LEU A 128 11.30 11.45 28.67
N GLY A 129 12.18 11.94 27.79
CA GLY A 129 12.03 11.88 26.34
C GLY A 129 12.26 10.47 25.78
N ALA A 130 13.20 9.72 26.36
CA ALA A 130 13.46 8.32 26.00
C ALA A 130 12.24 7.43 26.33
N ALA A 131 11.67 7.59 27.53
CA ALA A 131 10.45 6.86 27.93
C ALA A 131 9.26 7.18 27.02
N ALA A 132 9.06 8.46 26.66
CA ALA A 132 8.00 8.87 25.74
C ALA A 132 8.20 8.28 24.33
N GLN A 133 9.44 8.22 23.84
CA GLN A 133 9.76 7.59 22.55
C GLN A 133 9.50 6.08 22.58
N GLY A 134 9.94 5.40 23.63
CA GLY A 134 9.67 3.98 23.84
C GLY A 134 8.17 3.69 23.87
N TRP A 135 7.40 4.49 24.60
CA TRP A 135 5.94 4.35 24.69
C TRP A 135 5.24 4.45 23.33
N ARG A 136 5.66 5.40 22.49
CA ARG A 136 5.16 5.54 21.11
C ARG A 136 5.54 4.33 20.24
N ALA A 137 6.78 3.84 20.36
CA ALA A 137 7.22 2.65 19.62
C ALA A 137 6.41 1.40 20.01
N GLY A 138 6.14 1.20 21.29
CA GLY A 138 5.27 0.13 21.78
C GLY A 138 3.85 0.24 21.24
N ARG A 139 3.29 1.45 21.19
CA ARG A 139 1.96 1.72 20.62
C ARG A 139 1.87 1.35 19.14
N LEU A 140 2.86 1.72 18.33
CA LEU A 140 2.92 1.39 16.90
C LEU A 140 3.04 -0.12 16.66
N ASP A 141 3.82 -0.80 17.49
CA ASP A 141 3.96 -2.25 17.46
C ASP A 141 2.68 -2.97 17.91
N LEU A 142 1.98 -2.44 18.92
CA LEU A 142 0.65 -2.89 19.32
C LEU A 142 -0.35 -2.79 18.15
N MET A 143 -0.43 -1.64 17.48
CA MET A 143 -1.26 -1.46 16.28
C MET A 143 -0.95 -2.53 15.22
N THR A 144 0.33 -2.77 14.96
CA THR A 144 0.78 -3.77 13.98
C THR A 144 0.27 -5.16 14.32
N LYS A 145 0.35 -5.56 15.59
CA LYS A 145 -0.13 -6.85 16.09
C LYS A 145 -1.64 -6.97 16.01
N LEU A 146 -2.38 -5.91 16.33
CA LEU A 146 -3.84 -5.86 16.22
C LEU A 146 -4.32 -6.05 14.78
N LEU A 147 -3.69 -5.35 13.83
CA LEU A 147 -3.99 -5.51 12.40
C LEU A 147 -3.66 -6.94 11.91
N THR A 148 -2.57 -7.51 12.41
CA THR A 148 -2.14 -8.87 12.06
C THR A 148 -3.13 -9.91 12.58
N VAL A 149 -3.49 -9.87 13.87
CA VAL A 149 -4.33 -10.89 14.50
C VAL A 149 -5.78 -10.88 14.01
N THR A 150 -6.33 -9.70 13.73
CA THR A 150 -7.68 -9.57 13.13
C THR A 150 -7.71 -10.08 11.69
N SER A 151 -6.64 -9.81 10.93
CA SER A 151 -6.47 -10.35 9.57
C SER A 151 -6.27 -11.87 9.58
N ASP A 152 -5.55 -12.42 10.57
CA ASP A 152 -5.35 -13.87 10.76
C ASP A 152 -6.64 -14.58 11.12
N THR A 153 -7.44 -14.03 12.03
CA THR A 153 -8.76 -14.55 12.35
C THR A 153 -9.63 -14.68 11.10
N SER A 154 -9.73 -13.59 10.33
CA SER A 154 -10.57 -13.53 9.12
C SER A 154 -10.11 -14.54 8.05
N ARG A 155 -8.80 -14.62 7.83
CA ARG A 155 -8.22 -15.54 6.84
C ARG A 155 -8.40 -17.00 7.24
N ALA A 156 -8.12 -17.34 8.49
CA ALA A 156 -8.26 -18.71 8.97
C ALA A 156 -9.72 -19.18 8.85
N ALA A 157 -10.67 -18.32 9.20
CA ALA A 157 -12.09 -18.59 9.02
C ALA A 157 -12.46 -18.82 7.53
N MET A 158 -11.98 -17.96 6.61
CA MET A 158 -12.19 -18.17 5.17
C MET A 158 -11.56 -19.47 4.67
N SER A 159 -10.34 -19.82 5.13
CA SER A 159 -9.67 -21.06 4.75
C SER A 159 -10.41 -22.29 5.23
N LEU A 160 -10.93 -22.29 6.46
CA LEU A 160 -11.79 -23.36 6.98
C LEU A 160 -13.06 -23.50 6.13
N GLU A 161 -13.70 -22.41 5.75
CA GLU A 161 -14.88 -22.46 4.89
C GLU A 161 -14.57 -22.88 3.45
N THR A 162 -13.37 -22.57 2.97
CA THR A 162 -12.91 -23.00 1.65
C THR A 162 -12.62 -24.50 1.63
N VAL A 163 -12.04 -25.07 2.70
CA VAL A 163 -11.65 -26.49 2.74
C VAL A 163 -12.85 -27.44 2.72
N THR A 164 -14.01 -27.00 3.18
CA THR A 164 -15.24 -27.80 3.13
C THR A 164 -15.83 -27.91 1.73
N ARG A 165 -15.25 -27.23 0.73
CA ARG A 165 -15.76 -27.17 -0.65
C ARG A 165 -14.78 -27.79 -1.64
N PRO A 166 -15.06 -29.00 -2.17
CA PRO A 166 -14.20 -29.60 -3.18
C PRO A 166 -14.02 -28.70 -4.39
N ARG A 167 -12.80 -28.68 -4.94
CA ARG A 167 -12.42 -27.89 -6.13
C ARG A 167 -12.54 -26.38 -5.93
N VAL A 168 -12.64 -25.89 -4.69
CA VAL A 168 -12.46 -24.47 -4.38
C VAL A 168 -11.05 -24.26 -3.86
N GLY A 169 -10.39 -23.24 -4.41
CA GLY A 169 -9.11 -22.74 -3.94
C GLY A 169 -9.23 -21.25 -3.65
N TYR A 170 -8.09 -20.58 -3.61
CA TYR A 170 -8.08 -19.12 -3.50
C TYR A 170 -7.05 -18.50 -4.44
N THR A 171 -7.37 -17.31 -4.92
CA THR A 171 -6.44 -16.42 -5.61
C THR A 171 -6.03 -15.30 -4.65
N ARG A 172 -4.74 -14.98 -4.62
CA ARG A 172 -4.25 -13.85 -3.83
C ARG A 172 -4.59 -12.54 -4.53
N LYS A 173 -5.36 -11.71 -3.85
CA LYS A 173 -5.74 -10.39 -4.31
C LYS A 173 -4.96 -9.33 -3.52
N LEU A 174 -4.37 -8.38 -4.25
CA LEU A 174 -3.78 -7.19 -3.66
C LEU A 174 -4.89 -6.26 -3.16
N VAL A 175 -4.65 -5.56 -2.05
CA VAL A 175 -5.56 -4.54 -1.51
C VAL A 175 -4.76 -3.27 -1.33
N GLY A 176 -5.20 -2.15 -1.90
CA GLY A 176 -4.49 -0.87 -1.77
C GLY A 176 -3.03 -0.94 -2.24
N SER A 177 -2.10 -0.58 -1.36
CA SER A 177 -0.65 -0.51 -1.62
C SER A 177 0.08 -1.71 -1.03
N SER A 178 -0.10 -2.86 -1.65
CA SER A 178 0.56 -4.10 -1.24
C SER A 178 2.08 -4.06 -1.46
N CYS A 179 2.83 -4.78 -0.61
CA CYS A 179 4.28 -4.83 -0.69
C CYS A 179 4.78 -5.61 -1.92
N ALA A 180 6.05 -5.42 -2.30
CA ALA A 180 6.65 -6.11 -3.44
C ALA A 180 6.54 -7.65 -3.38
N ARG A 181 6.62 -8.26 -2.17
CA ARG A 181 6.44 -9.72 -2.00
C ARG A 181 5.01 -10.17 -2.31
N CYS A 182 4.03 -9.39 -1.87
CA CYS A 182 2.63 -9.62 -2.20
C CYS A 182 2.41 -9.48 -3.71
N VAL A 183 2.98 -8.46 -4.34
CA VAL A 183 2.79 -8.17 -5.78
C VAL A 183 3.22 -9.35 -6.67
N VAL A 184 4.35 -10.01 -6.39
CA VAL A 184 4.81 -11.18 -7.18
C VAL A 184 4.10 -12.49 -6.83
N LEU A 185 3.27 -12.46 -5.80
CA LEU A 185 2.42 -13.57 -5.37
C LEU A 185 0.95 -13.34 -5.70
N ALA A 186 0.59 -12.12 -6.13
CA ALA A 186 -0.70 -11.83 -6.73
C ALA A 186 -0.95 -12.84 -7.85
N ASP A 187 -2.20 -13.24 -8.01
CA ASP A 187 -2.68 -14.12 -9.09
C ASP A 187 -2.19 -15.56 -9.05
N ARG A 188 -1.37 -15.93 -8.07
CA ARG A 188 -1.08 -17.34 -7.86
C ARG A 188 -2.31 -17.99 -7.25
N THR A 189 -2.69 -19.10 -7.85
CA THR A 189 -3.81 -19.94 -7.44
C THR A 189 -3.30 -20.96 -6.43
N TYR A 190 -3.98 -21.07 -5.31
CA TYR A 190 -3.60 -21.97 -4.23
C TYR A 190 -4.74 -22.93 -3.92
N ARG A 191 -4.39 -24.15 -3.50
CA ARG A 191 -5.38 -25.08 -2.95
C ARG A 191 -5.84 -24.56 -1.59
N ALA A 192 -7.05 -24.96 -1.18
CA ALA A 192 -7.61 -24.58 0.11
C ALA A 192 -6.67 -24.87 1.30
N ALA A 193 -5.90 -25.97 1.22
CA ALA A 193 -4.98 -26.41 2.26
C ALA A 193 -3.59 -25.74 2.23
N ASP A 194 -3.26 -24.97 1.19
CA ASP A 194 -1.94 -24.34 1.10
C ASP A 194 -1.87 -23.13 2.05
N ALA A 195 -1.08 -23.26 3.11
CA ALA A 195 -0.87 -22.22 4.10
C ALA A 195 -0.14 -21.00 3.50
N PHE A 196 -0.56 -19.81 3.91
CA PHE A 196 0.00 -18.52 3.48
C PHE A 196 0.95 -17.97 4.55
N ASP A 197 2.25 -17.95 4.25
CA ASP A 197 3.25 -17.30 5.10
C ASP A 197 3.09 -15.77 5.04
N ARG A 198 2.76 -15.15 6.17
CA ARG A 198 2.68 -13.70 6.29
C ARG A 198 3.96 -13.10 6.83
N HIS A 199 4.22 -11.87 6.39
CA HIS A 199 5.05 -10.94 7.12
C HIS A 199 4.13 -9.89 7.80
N PRO A 200 4.63 -9.17 8.82
CA PRO A 200 3.90 -8.03 9.39
C PRO A 200 3.43 -7.05 8.32
N HIS A 201 2.25 -6.44 8.51
CA HIS A 201 1.63 -5.47 7.57
C HIS A 201 1.21 -6.01 6.20
N CYS A 202 1.05 -7.33 6.04
CA CYS A 202 0.50 -7.90 4.82
C CYS A 202 -1.01 -7.59 4.69
N ASP A 203 -1.41 -6.88 3.63
CA ASP A 203 -2.79 -6.50 3.32
C ASP A 203 -3.48 -7.41 2.30
N CYS A 204 -2.78 -8.43 1.81
CA CYS A 204 -3.30 -9.37 0.81
C CYS A 204 -4.50 -10.17 1.32
N GLU A 205 -5.50 -10.35 0.44
CA GLU A 205 -6.73 -11.10 0.70
C GLU A 205 -6.80 -12.41 -0.10
N HIS A 206 -7.55 -13.38 0.42
CA HIS A 206 -7.91 -14.60 -0.29
C HIS A 206 -9.26 -14.40 -0.96
N VAL A 207 -9.30 -14.46 -2.29
CA VAL A 207 -10.56 -14.50 -3.04
C VAL A 207 -10.85 -15.95 -3.39
N PRO A 208 -11.87 -16.58 -2.79
CA PRO A 208 -12.23 -17.95 -3.10
C PRO A 208 -12.80 -18.03 -4.51
N ALA A 209 -12.39 -19.06 -5.26
CA ALA A 209 -13.01 -19.40 -6.54
C ALA A 209 -12.88 -20.90 -6.82
N GLU A 210 -13.72 -21.44 -7.69
CA GLU A 210 -13.50 -22.78 -8.20
C GLU A 210 -12.19 -22.83 -9.00
N THR A 211 -11.47 -23.95 -8.92
CA THR A 211 -10.15 -24.12 -9.53
C THR A 211 -10.14 -23.78 -11.03
N ARG A 212 -11.24 -24.04 -11.75
CA ARG A 212 -11.39 -23.71 -13.18
C ARG A 212 -11.50 -22.21 -13.51
N PHE A 213 -11.76 -21.37 -12.51
CA PHE A 213 -11.93 -19.92 -12.66
C PHE A 213 -10.82 -19.11 -11.98
N LEU A 214 -9.87 -19.76 -11.30
CA LEU A 214 -8.82 -19.08 -10.53
C LEU A 214 -7.88 -18.23 -11.43
N ASP A 215 -7.74 -18.59 -12.71
CA ASP A 215 -6.90 -17.89 -13.70
C ASP A 215 -7.52 -16.59 -14.25
N LEU A 216 -8.77 -16.26 -13.87
CA LEU A 216 -9.51 -15.10 -14.43
C LEU A 216 -9.41 -13.82 -13.59
N ALA A 217 -8.74 -13.85 -12.43
CA ALA A 217 -8.59 -12.72 -11.52
C ALA A 217 -7.16 -12.15 -11.53
N THR A 218 -6.65 -11.81 -12.72
CA THR A 218 -5.24 -11.44 -12.93
C THR A 218 -4.94 -9.94 -12.73
N VAL A 219 -4.15 -9.62 -11.71
CA VAL A 219 -3.32 -8.42 -11.58
C VAL A 219 -1.86 -8.77 -11.95
N ASP A 220 -1.54 -8.60 -13.23
CA ASP A 220 -0.16 -8.75 -13.70
C ASP A 220 0.79 -7.88 -12.86
N ALA A 221 1.81 -8.51 -12.26
CA ALA A 221 2.74 -7.85 -11.33
C ALA A 221 3.45 -6.66 -11.99
N ARG A 222 3.71 -6.74 -13.30
CA ARG A 222 4.29 -5.65 -14.08
C ARG A 222 3.28 -4.53 -14.29
N VAL A 223 2.03 -4.85 -14.61
CA VAL A 223 0.94 -3.86 -14.69
C VAL A 223 0.75 -3.13 -13.36
N HIS A 224 0.78 -3.83 -12.23
CA HIS A 224 0.73 -3.19 -10.91
C HIS A 224 1.92 -2.25 -10.71
N PHE A 225 3.14 -2.70 -11.00
CA PHE A 225 4.34 -1.88 -10.88
C PHE A 225 4.26 -0.61 -11.75
N ASP A 226 3.83 -0.74 -13.01
CA ASP A 226 3.72 0.38 -13.95
C ASP A 226 2.60 1.37 -13.56
N GLY A 227 1.59 0.91 -12.81
CA GLY A 227 0.55 1.76 -12.22
C GLY A 227 0.99 2.58 -11.00
N LEU A 228 2.13 2.26 -10.39
CA LEU A 228 2.68 3.00 -9.25
C LEU A 228 3.44 4.25 -9.71
N SER A 229 3.40 5.33 -8.90
CA SER A 229 4.32 6.46 -9.13
C SER A 229 5.78 6.05 -8.91
N ARG A 230 6.75 6.75 -9.51
CA ARG A 230 8.18 6.46 -9.32
C ARG A 230 8.57 6.37 -7.84
N ALA A 231 8.07 7.29 -7.02
CA ALA A 231 8.32 7.27 -5.57
C ALA A 231 7.75 6.01 -4.90
N GLN A 232 6.57 5.54 -5.31
CA GLN A 232 5.98 4.30 -4.79
C GLN A 232 6.73 3.06 -5.29
N GLN A 233 7.15 3.02 -6.56
CA GLN A 233 7.99 1.97 -7.10
C GLN A 233 9.29 1.88 -6.28
N ASP A 234 10.00 2.99 -6.12
CA ASP A 234 11.26 3.06 -5.38
C ASP A 234 11.07 2.72 -3.89
N ARG A 235 9.93 3.05 -3.30
CA ARG A 235 9.63 2.71 -1.90
C ARG A 235 9.33 1.22 -1.73
N LEU A 236 8.47 0.64 -2.58
CA LEU A 236 8.01 -0.75 -2.44
C LEU A 236 9.04 -1.77 -2.92
N PHE A 237 9.82 -1.43 -3.95
CA PHE A 237 10.81 -2.33 -4.57
C PHE A 237 12.26 -1.94 -4.29
N THR A 238 12.49 -0.89 -3.48
CA THR A 238 13.74 -0.12 -3.33
C THR A 238 14.11 0.66 -4.59
N LYS A 239 14.93 1.71 -4.45
CA LYS A 239 15.42 2.51 -5.59
C LYS A 239 16.10 1.63 -6.65
N ALA A 240 17.02 0.76 -6.22
CA ALA A 240 17.76 -0.11 -7.13
C ALA A 240 16.89 -1.23 -7.72
N GLY A 241 15.98 -1.81 -6.93
CA GLY A 241 15.06 -2.83 -7.45
C GLY A 241 14.05 -2.25 -8.45
N ALA A 242 13.47 -1.09 -8.14
CA ALA A 242 12.59 -0.37 -9.06
C ALA A 242 13.32 0.02 -10.36
N GLN A 243 14.56 0.50 -10.26
CA GLN A 243 15.35 0.82 -11.44
C GLN A 243 15.65 -0.43 -12.29
N ALA A 244 16.00 -1.56 -11.67
CA ALA A 244 16.17 -2.83 -12.38
C ALA A 244 14.92 -3.22 -13.16
N ILE A 245 13.73 -3.12 -12.53
CA ILE A 245 12.46 -3.44 -13.18
C ILE A 245 12.20 -2.49 -14.35
N ARG A 246 12.44 -1.18 -14.20
CA ARG A 246 12.34 -0.21 -15.32
C ARG A 246 13.29 -0.53 -16.47
N ASP A 247 14.49 -1.02 -16.16
CA ASP A 247 15.51 -1.43 -17.13
C ASP A 247 15.24 -2.82 -17.75
N GLY A 248 14.11 -3.46 -17.43
CA GLY A 248 13.65 -4.70 -18.07
C GLY A 248 13.92 -5.97 -17.26
N ALA A 249 14.34 -5.86 -16.00
CA ALA A 249 14.47 -7.01 -15.13
C ALA A 249 13.11 -7.64 -14.83
N ASP A 250 13.12 -8.97 -14.77
CA ASP A 250 11.98 -9.76 -14.31
C ASP A 250 11.68 -9.42 -12.84
N ILE A 251 10.44 -9.00 -12.59
CA ILE A 251 9.99 -8.55 -11.28
C ILE A 251 10.07 -9.66 -10.23
N ASN A 252 9.84 -10.92 -10.61
CA ASN A 252 9.97 -12.05 -9.69
C ASN A 252 11.44 -12.26 -9.28
N GLN A 253 12.39 -12.12 -10.21
CA GLN A 253 13.82 -12.24 -9.91
C GLN A 253 14.28 -11.13 -8.96
N VAL A 254 13.84 -9.88 -9.19
CA VAL A 254 14.20 -8.74 -8.35
C VAL A 254 13.65 -8.88 -6.93
N VAL A 255 12.38 -9.26 -6.79
CA VAL A 255 11.76 -9.40 -5.46
C VAL A 255 12.30 -10.62 -4.71
N ASN A 256 12.40 -11.78 -5.37
CA ASN A 256 12.87 -12.99 -4.71
C ASN A 256 14.35 -12.95 -4.36
N ALA A 257 15.18 -12.16 -5.06
CA ALA A 257 16.58 -11.97 -4.68
C ALA A 257 16.73 -11.45 -3.22
N ARG A 258 15.71 -10.77 -2.69
CA ARG A 258 15.67 -10.28 -1.29
C ARG A 258 15.08 -11.28 -0.29
N ARG A 259 14.67 -12.48 -0.73
CA ARG A 259 14.14 -13.52 0.17
C ARG A 259 15.29 -14.10 1.01
N GLY A 260 15.05 -14.33 2.30
CA GLY A 260 16.06 -14.85 3.24
C GLY A 260 17.11 -13.83 3.72
N ALA A 261 17.08 -12.60 3.22
CA ALA A 261 18.09 -11.58 3.53
C ALA A 261 17.92 -10.90 4.91
N GLY A 262 16.98 -11.32 5.77
CA GLY A 262 16.75 -10.70 7.09
C GLY A 262 16.54 -9.17 7.07
N LEU A 263 16.43 -8.54 8.24
CA LEU A 263 16.45 -7.07 8.38
C LEU A 263 17.85 -6.47 8.16
N SER A 264 18.89 -7.31 8.13
CA SER A 264 20.31 -6.91 8.10
C SER A 264 20.87 -6.61 6.71
N PHE A 265 20.12 -6.87 5.64
CA PHE A 265 20.58 -6.61 4.26
C PHE A 265 19.84 -5.46 3.59
N ALA A 266 19.12 -4.64 4.36
CA ALA A 266 18.69 -3.32 3.90
C ALA A 266 19.94 -2.55 3.45
N SER A 267 20.11 -2.40 2.14
CA SER A 267 21.11 -1.54 1.51
C SER A 267 22.55 -1.75 1.98
N GLY A 268 23.10 -2.96 1.82
CA GLY A 268 24.54 -3.18 1.97
C GLY A 268 25.32 -2.31 0.96
N ARG A 269 25.90 -1.21 1.43
CA ARG A 269 26.79 -0.35 0.64
C ARG A 269 28.04 -1.16 0.29
N ILE A 270 28.37 -1.26 -0.99
CA ILE A 270 29.63 -1.87 -1.43
C ILE A 270 30.75 -0.85 -1.28
N THR A 271 31.97 -1.32 -1.01
CA THR A 271 33.15 -0.46 -0.96
C THR A 271 33.57 -0.03 -2.37
N LYS A 272 34.35 1.05 -2.48
CA LYS A 272 34.91 1.48 -3.78
C LYS A 272 35.74 0.37 -4.45
N ALA A 273 36.51 -0.37 -3.65
CA ALA A 273 37.31 -1.50 -4.13
C ALA A 273 36.42 -2.64 -4.65
N GLU A 274 35.32 -2.95 -3.97
CA GLU A 274 34.33 -3.93 -4.46
C GLU A 274 33.67 -3.45 -5.76
N ALA A 275 33.27 -2.19 -5.83
CA ALA A 275 32.69 -1.60 -7.05
C ALA A 275 33.65 -1.69 -8.23
N GLU A 276 34.90 -1.29 -8.04
CA GLU A 276 35.95 -1.37 -9.07
C GLU A 276 36.23 -2.82 -9.49
N ALA A 277 36.30 -3.75 -8.53
CA ALA A 277 36.48 -5.17 -8.84
C ALA A 277 35.31 -5.72 -9.66
N ILE A 278 34.07 -5.30 -9.37
CA ILE A 278 32.89 -5.70 -10.15
C ILE A 278 32.99 -5.15 -11.58
N ARG A 279 33.28 -3.84 -11.75
CA ARG A 279 33.42 -3.20 -13.07
C ARG A 279 34.48 -3.86 -13.94
N ASN A 280 35.64 -4.16 -13.36
CA ASN A 280 36.80 -4.68 -14.08
C ASN A 280 36.76 -6.21 -14.25
N SER A 281 35.78 -6.90 -13.65
CA SER A 281 35.67 -8.36 -13.73
C SER A 281 35.11 -8.83 -15.09
N ARG A 282 35.95 -8.78 -16.13
CA ARG A 282 35.76 -9.53 -17.38
C ARG A 282 36.08 -11.01 -17.14
N GLY A 283 35.19 -11.75 -16.47
CA GLY A 283 35.32 -13.20 -16.29
C GLY A 283 35.20 -13.76 -14.87
N GLY A 284 34.78 -12.96 -13.88
CA GLY A 284 34.23 -13.48 -12.63
C GLY A 284 35.21 -13.78 -11.51
N ARG A 285 34.93 -13.18 -10.34
CA ARG A 285 35.37 -13.54 -8.96
C ARG A 285 35.20 -12.38 -7.97
N ALA A 286 34.78 -11.20 -8.44
CA ALA A 286 34.51 -10.07 -7.56
C ALA A 286 33.48 -10.46 -6.49
N ARG A 287 33.90 -10.35 -5.23
CA ARG A 287 33.04 -10.59 -4.08
C ARG A 287 32.39 -9.29 -3.67
N ALA A 288 31.14 -9.35 -3.26
CA ALA A 288 30.42 -8.22 -2.71
C ALA A 288 29.67 -8.62 -1.45
N ARG A 289 29.38 -7.64 -0.60
CA ARG A 289 28.57 -7.84 0.61
C ARG A 289 27.09 -7.97 0.30
N SER A 290 26.59 -7.26 -0.72
CA SER A 290 25.17 -7.29 -1.11
C SER A 290 24.93 -8.33 -2.21
N VAL A 291 24.76 -9.58 -1.77
CA VAL A 291 24.60 -10.79 -2.60
C VAL A 291 23.40 -11.61 -2.15
N THR A 292 22.93 -12.49 -3.02
CA THR A 292 21.84 -13.44 -2.71
C THR A 292 22.21 -14.86 -3.14
N THR A 293 21.62 -15.85 -2.48
CA THR A 293 21.69 -17.27 -2.87
C THR A 293 20.46 -17.71 -3.66
N GLU A 294 19.43 -16.86 -3.71
CA GLU A 294 18.17 -17.16 -4.40
C GLU A 294 18.40 -17.34 -5.89
N GLY A 295 17.76 -18.35 -6.48
CA GLY A 295 17.90 -18.68 -7.91
C GLY A 295 19.27 -19.21 -8.35
N THR A 296 20.21 -19.47 -7.43
CA THR A 296 21.58 -19.94 -7.77
C THR A 296 21.70 -21.47 -7.96
N THR A 297 20.61 -22.21 -7.76
CA THR A 297 20.56 -23.68 -7.94
C THR A 297 20.77 -24.08 -9.40
N ARG A 298 21.05 -25.36 -9.69
CA ARG A 298 21.28 -25.86 -11.08
C ARG A 298 20.11 -25.59 -12.02
N ARG A 299 18.90 -25.56 -11.48
CA ARG A 299 17.66 -25.34 -12.22
C ARG A 299 17.26 -23.86 -12.29
N GLY A 300 17.94 -22.98 -11.55
CA GLY A 300 17.63 -21.55 -11.51
C GLY A 300 18.35 -20.79 -12.61
N ILE A 301 17.69 -19.74 -13.15
CA ILE A 301 18.19 -18.90 -14.24
C ILE A 301 19.52 -18.24 -13.88
N ALA A 302 19.64 -17.68 -12.68
CA ALA A 302 20.91 -17.10 -12.24
C ALA A 302 21.98 -18.20 -12.07
N GLY A 303 21.60 -19.37 -11.59
CA GLY A 303 22.51 -20.51 -11.46
C GLY A 303 23.02 -21.07 -12.79
N SER A 304 22.29 -20.94 -13.90
CA SER A 304 22.79 -21.31 -15.23
C SER A 304 23.75 -20.26 -15.77
N ARG A 305 23.45 -18.97 -15.58
CA ARG A 305 24.29 -17.85 -16.05
C ARG A 305 25.60 -17.68 -15.28
N LEU A 306 25.59 -17.92 -13.97
CA LEU A 306 26.77 -17.78 -13.11
C LEU A 306 27.74 -18.97 -13.24
N GLY A 307 27.38 -20.01 -14.00
CA GLY A 307 28.17 -21.23 -14.13
C GLY A 307 28.35 -21.98 -12.81
N ARG A 308 29.20 -23.01 -12.84
CA ARG A 308 29.48 -23.86 -11.66
C ARG A 308 30.95 -23.78 -11.27
N GLY A 309 31.17 -23.64 -9.96
CA GLY A 309 32.51 -23.71 -9.40
C GLY A 309 33.04 -25.14 -9.32
N PRO A 310 34.31 -25.31 -8.90
CA PRO A 310 34.92 -26.62 -8.68
C PRO A 310 34.04 -27.49 -7.78
N GLY A 311 33.75 -28.72 -8.23
CA GLY A 311 32.89 -29.67 -7.52
C GLY A 311 31.38 -29.53 -7.76
N GLY A 312 30.93 -28.61 -8.63
CA GLY A 312 29.56 -28.62 -9.20
C GLY A 312 28.39 -28.38 -8.23
N LYS A 313 28.68 -28.08 -6.95
CA LYS A 313 27.69 -27.87 -5.88
C LYS A 313 27.34 -26.38 -5.67
N ARG A 314 28.26 -25.46 -5.95
CA ARG A 314 28.08 -24.00 -5.77
C ARG A 314 28.21 -23.24 -7.10
N PRO A 315 27.57 -22.07 -7.25
CA PRO A 315 27.77 -21.23 -8.43
C PRO A 315 29.24 -20.77 -8.52
N ALA A 316 29.75 -20.57 -9.74
CA ALA A 316 31.15 -20.13 -9.91
C ALA A 316 31.38 -18.69 -9.41
N GLN A 317 30.30 -17.91 -9.32
CA GLN A 317 30.30 -16.51 -8.91
C GLN A 317 29.13 -16.23 -7.96
N GLN A 318 29.26 -15.19 -7.13
CA GLN A 318 28.15 -14.73 -6.29
C GLN A 318 27.08 -14.08 -7.17
N ARG A 319 25.80 -14.25 -6.81
CA ARG A 319 24.71 -13.49 -7.44
C ARG A 319 24.64 -12.12 -6.75
N LEU A 320 25.02 -11.06 -7.46
CA LEU A 320 24.90 -9.69 -6.97
C LEU A 320 23.43 -9.29 -6.83
N MET A 321 23.12 -8.49 -5.83
CA MET A 321 21.81 -7.81 -5.71
C MET A 321 21.73 -6.60 -6.65
N PRO A 322 20.52 -6.15 -7.05
CA PRO A 322 20.36 -4.92 -7.82
C PRO A 322 21.08 -3.72 -7.20
N ASP A 323 21.04 -3.59 -5.86
CA ASP A 323 21.74 -2.51 -5.15
C ASP A 323 23.25 -2.52 -5.38
N ALA A 324 23.90 -3.70 -5.40
CA ALA A 324 25.33 -3.82 -5.71
C ALA A 324 25.63 -3.54 -7.18
N ILE A 325 24.74 -4.00 -8.08
CA ILE A 325 24.89 -3.80 -9.53
C ILE A 325 24.89 -2.32 -9.87
N TYR A 326 23.90 -1.56 -9.39
CA TYR A 326 23.83 -0.12 -9.68
C TYR A 326 24.92 0.68 -8.96
N GLN A 327 25.35 0.28 -7.76
CA GLN A 327 26.50 0.90 -7.09
C GLN A 327 27.81 0.66 -7.85
N ALA A 328 28.00 -0.52 -8.43
CA ALA A 328 29.19 -0.82 -9.23
C ALA A 328 29.15 -0.10 -10.58
N ALA A 329 27.99 -0.06 -11.22
CA ALA A 329 27.78 0.60 -12.50
C ALA A 329 27.98 2.12 -12.43
N ASP A 330 27.71 2.75 -11.28
CA ASP A 330 28.04 4.16 -11.01
C ASP A 330 27.49 5.14 -12.07
N GLY A 331 26.26 4.87 -12.52
CA GLY A 331 25.58 5.66 -13.56
C GLY A 331 25.77 5.15 -14.99
N ASP A 332 26.68 4.20 -15.24
CA ASP A 332 26.81 3.52 -16.54
C ASP A 332 25.66 2.54 -16.75
N ARG A 333 24.71 2.94 -17.59
CA ARG A 333 23.52 2.12 -17.88
C ARG A 333 23.86 0.83 -18.63
N ASP A 334 24.82 0.85 -19.55
CA ASP A 334 25.15 -0.33 -20.35
C ASP A 334 25.82 -1.39 -19.48
N LEU A 335 26.70 -0.96 -18.58
CA LEU A 335 27.29 -1.84 -17.58
C LEU A 335 26.24 -2.38 -16.60
N ALA A 336 25.28 -1.55 -16.17
CA ALA A 336 24.19 -2.01 -15.30
C ALA A 336 23.36 -3.11 -15.98
N LEU A 337 23.01 -2.94 -17.26
CA LEU A 337 22.27 -3.94 -18.04
C LEU A 337 23.07 -5.23 -18.22
N GLU A 338 24.36 -5.13 -18.53
CA GLU A 338 25.25 -6.29 -18.66
C GLU A 338 25.31 -7.09 -17.34
N LEU A 339 25.45 -6.38 -16.21
CA LEU A 339 25.46 -7.01 -14.89
C LEU A 339 24.09 -7.62 -14.53
N LEU A 340 22.98 -6.94 -14.83
CA LEU A 340 21.64 -7.49 -14.62
C LEU A 340 21.42 -8.77 -15.43
N ASP A 341 21.89 -8.81 -16.69
CA ASP A 341 21.83 -10.01 -17.50
C ASP A 341 22.71 -11.12 -16.92
N ARG A 342 23.99 -10.84 -16.66
CA ARG A 342 24.94 -11.81 -16.11
C ARG A 342 24.45 -12.46 -14.81
N HIS A 343 23.79 -11.68 -13.95
CA HIS A 343 23.27 -12.15 -12.66
C HIS A 343 21.83 -12.69 -12.72
N GLY A 344 21.27 -12.88 -13.92
CA GLY A 344 20.01 -13.58 -14.14
C GLY A 344 18.77 -12.77 -13.75
N TYR A 345 18.80 -11.46 -13.92
CA TYR A 345 17.64 -10.58 -13.70
C TYR A 345 16.87 -10.28 -14.99
N LEU A 346 17.53 -10.23 -16.15
CA LEU A 346 16.85 -10.03 -17.43
C LEU A 346 16.38 -11.38 -18.01
N VAL A 347 15.09 -11.70 -17.89
CA VAL A 347 14.51 -12.95 -18.41
C VAL A 347 13.78 -12.65 -19.72
N GLY A 348 14.43 -12.89 -20.86
CA GLY A 348 13.83 -12.72 -22.20
C GLY A 348 14.38 -11.60 -23.10
N GLY A 349 15.49 -10.93 -22.74
CA GLY A 349 16.16 -9.96 -23.61
C GLY A 349 17.11 -10.61 -24.64
N PRO A 350 17.42 -9.95 -25.77
CA PRO A 350 18.24 -10.51 -26.84
C PRO A 350 19.64 -10.84 -26.33
N THR A 351 20.23 -11.91 -26.87
CA THR A 351 21.62 -12.28 -26.63
C THR A 351 22.56 -11.08 -26.82
N PRO A 352 23.73 -11.03 -26.15
CA PRO A 352 24.64 -9.87 -26.12
C PRO A 352 25.18 -9.35 -27.47
N GLY A 353 24.72 -9.88 -28.61
CA GLY A 353 25.09 -9.44 -29.95
C GLY A 353 24.07 -8.53 -30.65
N ASN A 354 22.88 -8.27 -30.10
CA ASN A 354 21.80 -7.62 -30.85
C ASN A 354 21.02 -6.53 -30.08
N MET A 355 21.72 -5.59 -29.45
CA MET A 355 21.09 -4.37 -28.92
C MET A 355 20.92 -3.32 -30.03
N PRO A 356 19.70 -2.77 -30.27
CA PRO A 356 19.51 -1.62 -31.14
C PRO A 356 20.19 -0.39 -30.53
N ARG A 357 21.13 0.21 -31.27
CA ARG A 357 21.74 1.49 -30.87
C ARG A 357 20.69 2.60 -31.00
N HIS A 358 20.20 3.12 -29.88
CA HIS A 358 19.31 4.27 -29.88
C HIS A 358 20.12 5.54 -30.22
N ARG A 359 19.84 6.15 -31.38
CA ARG A 359 20.37 7.48 -31.74
C ARG A 359 19.58 8.54 -30.96
N PRO A 360 20.22 9.59 -30.41
CA PRO A 360 19.51 10.69 -29.75
C PRO A 360 18.73 11.52 -30.79
N PRO A 361 17.57 12.10 -30.42
CA PRO A 361 16.76 12.88 -31.36
C PRO A 361 17.43 14.24 -31.62
N MET A 362 17.73 14.51 -32.89
CA MET A 362 18.07 15.85 -33.38
C MET A 362 16.80 16.70 -33.49
N ALA A 363 16.95 17.98 -33.18
CA ALA A 363 15.94 19.02 -33.32
C ALA A 363 15.38 19.08 -34.75
N ALA A 364 14.08 19.31 -34.89
CA ALA A 364 13.46 19.61 -36.17
C ALA A 364 12.65 20.90 -36.10
N GLU A 365 13.16 21.83 -36.89
CA GLU A 365 12.66 23.15 -37.25
C GLU A 365 11.38 23.08 -38.10
N ARG A 366 10.75 24.25 -38.23
CA ARG A 366 9.48 24.54 -38.90
C ARG A 366 9.54 24.39 -40.44
N ALA A 367 8.43 23.94 -41.05
CA ALA A 367 7.81 24.43 -42.30
C ALA A 367 6.64 23.49 -42.70
N ASN A 368 5.37 23.89 -42.60
CA ASN A 368 4.54 24.62 -43.58
C ASN A 368 4.25 23.86 -44.90
N SER A 369 2.98 23.45 -45.11
CA SER A 369 2.10 23.97 -46.19
C SER A 369 1.08 22.95 -46.76
N ARG A 370 -0.15 23.47 -46.95
CA ARG A 370 -1.20 23.18 -47.97
C ARG A 370 -2.16 21.97 -47.81
N GLY A 371 -3.44 22.30 -47.60
CA GLY A 371 -4.62 21.49 -47.97
C GLY A 371 -4.90 21.49 -49.49
N PRO A 372 -5.99 20.83 -49.96
CA PRO A 372 -7.37 21.39 -49.96
C PRO A 372 -8.46 20.35 -49.54
N ARG A 373 -9.54 20.72 -48.82
CA ARG A 373 -10.91 21.17 -49.24
C ARG A 373 -11.63 20.28 -50.29
N THR A 374 -12.73 19.60 -49.92
CA THR A 374 -14.17 20.00 -50.11
C THR A 374 -15.18 18.86 -49.74
N ASP A 375 -16.11 19.18 -48.82
CA ASP A 375 -17.56 18.87 -48.61
C ASP A 375 -18.42 18.10 -49.66
N PRO A 376 -19.75 17.82 -49.43
CA PRO A 376 -20.58 17.64 -48.21
C PRO A 376 -21.66 16.51 -48.31
N GLY A 377 -22.44 16.24 -47.24
CA GLY A 377 -23.69 15.46 -47.34
C GLY A 377 -24.48 15.26 -46.03
N SER A 378 -25.43 16.16 -45.76
CA SER A 378 -26.50 16.11 -44.74
C SER A 378 -27.44 14.89 -44.88
N ILE A 379 -28.18 14.44 -43.86
CA ILE A 379 -29.60 14.79 -43.55
C ILE A 379 -29.95 14.11 -42.19
N ILE A 380 -30.13 14.83 -41.07
CA ILE A 380 -31.38 15.31 -40.40
C ILE A 380 -32.57 14.33 -40.38
N ASN A 381 -32.97 13.83 -39.19
CA ASN A 381 -34.33 13.96 -38.62
C ASN A 381 -34.53 13.12 -37.34
N GLY A 382 -34.99 13.78 -36.27
CA GLY A 382 -35.92 13.25 -35.28
C GLY A 382 -36.89 14.38 -34.92
N PRO A 383 -37.69 14.30 -33.84
CA PRO A 383 -38.61 13.27 -33.33
C PRO A 383 -40.08 13.83 -33.33
N PRO A 384 -41.07 13.25 -32.64
CA PRO A 384 -41.39 13.62 -31.22
C PRO A 384 -41.91 12.39 -30.41
N GLY A 385 -42.07 12.31 -29.07
CA GLY A 385 -42.33 13.23 -27.97
C GLY A 385 -43.59 12.75 -27.22
N GLY A 386 -43.52 12.44 -25.90
CA GLY A 386 -44.72 12.41 -25.01
C GLY A 386 -44.82 11.34 -23.89
N GLY A 387 -44.91 11.83 -22.63
CA GLY A 387 -45.61 11.24 -21.44
C GLY A 387 -44.94 10.06 -20.70
N GLY A 388 -44.95 9.90 -19.36
CA GLY A 388 -45.60 10.58 -18.23
C GLY A 388 -45.95 9.56 -17.12
N GLY A 389 -45.54 9.84 -15.86
CA GLY A 389 -45.98 9.17 -14.58
C GLY A 389 -45.26 7.85 -14.23
N SER A 390 -44.97 7.43 -12.99
CA SER A 390 -45.17 7.81 -11.56
C SER A 390 -44.31 6.79 -10.76
N GLY A 391 -43.58 7.06 -9.68
CA GLY A 391 -43.92 7.73 -8.43
C GLY A 391 -44.07 6.69 -7.30
N VAL A 392 -43.03 6.46 -6.49
CA VAL A 392 -43.17 6.09 -5.06
C VAL A 392 -42.11 6.86 -4.28
N ALA A 393 -42.56 7.85 -3.52
CA ALA A 393 -41.77 8.66 -2.60
C ALA A 393 -42.00 8.18 -1.17
N SER A 394 -40.93 8.07 -0.39
CA SER A 394 -40.98 8.11 1.09
C SER A 394 -40.45 9.46 1.55
N ALA A 395 -41.29 10.19 2.26
CA ALA A 395 -41.09 11.57 2.68
C ALA A 395 -40.21 11.69 3.94
N ALA A 396 -39.24 12.61 3.89
CA ALA A 396 -38.83 13.47 5.00
C ALA A 396 -37.91 14.55 4.42
N ASP A 397 -38.43 15.78 4.35
CA ASP A 397 -37.74 17.09 4.31
C ASP A 397 -38.51 18.05 3.40
N GLY A 398 -38.96 19.17 3.98
CA GLY A 398 -39.65 20.23 3.24
C GLY A 398 -38.75 20.82 2.15
N PRO A 399 -39.32 21.44 1.10
CA PRO A 399 -38.51 21.99 0.02
C PRO A 399 -37.62 23.14 0.55
N PRO A 400 -36.32 23.14 0.22
CA PRO A 400 -35.40 24.20 0.64
C PRO A 400 -35.76 25.55 -0.01
N PRO A 401 -35.35 26.68 0.59
CA PRO A 401 -35.61 28.00 0.03
C PRO A 401 -35.05 28.12 -1.40
N LYS A 402 -35.81 28.77 -2.29
CA LYS A 402 -35.36 29.05 -3.66
C LYS A 402 -34.08 29.89 -3.63
N ARG A 403 -33.04 29.41 -4.32
CA ARG A 403 -31.76 30.12 -4.50
C ARG A 403 -32.00 31.43 -5.26
N THR A 404 -31.45 32.53 -4.77
CA THR A 404 -31.25 33.76 -5.55
C THR A 404 -29.98 33.64 -6.41
N ASN A 405 -29.95 34.32 -7.56
CA ASN A 405 -28.79 34.37 -8.46
C ASN A 405 -27.54 34.86 -7.70
N GLY A 406 -26.46 34.09 -7.73
CA GLY A 406 -25.12 34.51 -7.24
C GLY A 406 -24.44 33.66 -6.17
N MET A 407 -25.03 32.57 -5.67
CA MET A 407 -24.33 31.71 -4.69
C MET A 407 -23.38 30.70 -5.34
N HIS A 408 -22.06 30.92 -5.18
CA HIS A 408 -20.98 29.96 -5.43
C HIS A 408 -20.84 29.01 -4.23
N GLY A 409 -21.47 27.84 -4.31
CA GLY A 409 -21.35 26.74 -3.35
C GLY A 409 -21.81 25.43 -4.00
N PRO A 410 -21.48 24.25 -3.45
CA PRO A 410 -21.77 22.98 -4.10
C PRO A 410 -23.28 22.77 -4.22
N ALA A 411 -23.72 22.10 -5.27
CA ALA A 411 -25.16 21.91 -5.55
C ALA A 411 -25.87 21.04 -4.50
N THR A 412 -25.11 20.22 -3.76
CA THR A 412 -25.59 19.33 -2.69
C THR A 412 -24.50 19.20 -1.61
N PRO A 413 -24.84 18.81 -0.37
CA PRO A 413 -23.85 18.52 0.68
C PRO A 413 -22.81 17.45 0.31
N ASP A 414 -23.14 16.60 -0.66
CA ASP A 414 -22.29 15.51 -1.12
C ASP A 414 -21.43 15.88 -2.37
N ALA A 415 -21.59 17.09 -2.90
CA ALA A 415 -20.86 17.54 -4.08
C ALA A 415 -19.68 18.43 -3.67
N PHE A 416 -18.58 18.35 -4.43
CA PHE A 416 -17.52 19.33 -4.34
C PHE A 416 -17.82 20.56 -5.20
N ASN A 417 -17.22 21.70 -4.84
CA ASN A 417 -17.13 22.83 -5.75
C ASN A 417 -16.23 22.48 -6.95
N ALA A 418 -16.44 23.18 -8.07
CA ALA A 418 -15.47 23.15 -9.16
C ALA A 418 -14.16 23.76 -8.66
N ILE A 419 -13.06 23.05 -8.90
CA ILE A 419 -11.73 23.42 -8.47
C ILE A 419 -10.89 23.60 -9.72
N ASP A 420 -10.32 24.81 -9.88
CA ASP A 420 -9.60 25.20 -11.08
C ASP A 420 -10.42 24.94 -12.38
N GLY A 421 -11.71 25.32 -12.32
CA GLY A 421 -12.66 25.13 -13.42
C GLY A 421 -13.09 23.68 -13.70
N ARG A 422 -12.63 22.70 -12.91
CA ARG A 422 -12.95 21.28 -13.09
C ARG A 422 -13.69 20.71 -11.88
N GLN A 423 -14.76 19.96 -12.13
CA GLN A 423 -15.44 19.22 -11.08
C GLN A 423 -14.63 17.98 -10.68
N PRO A 424 -14.41 17.74 -9.37
CA PRO A 424 -13.84 16.48 -8.91
C PRO A 424 -14.65 15.28 -9.40
N LEU A 425 -13.96 14.20 -9.79
CA LEU A 425 -14.57 12.98 -10.34
C LEU A 425 -15.21 12.08 -9.27
N PHE A 426 -15.54 12.65 -8.12
CA PHE A 426 -16.05 11.92 -6.96
C PHE A 426 -16.85 12.83 -6.05
N ARG A 427 -17.70 12.19 -5.25
CA ARG A 427 -18.52 12.80 -4.22
C ARG A 427 -17.86 12.73 -2.85
N ARG A 428 -18.32 13.57 -1.94
CA ARG A 428 -17.79 13.62 -0.58
C ARG A 428 -17.94 12.28 0.14
N SER A 429 -19.06 11.58 -0.07
CA SER A 429 -19.35 10.26 0.49
C SER A 429 -18.47 9.13 -0.06
N GLU A 430 -17.86 9.34 -1.23
CA GLU A 430 -16.98 8.36 -1.87
C GLU A 430 -15.54 8.44 -1.37
N VAL A 431 -15.20 9.51 -0.63
CA VAL A 431 -13.92 9.63 0.06
C VAL A 431 -14.00 8.91 1.40
N GLU A 432 -12.98 8.10 1.69
CA GLU A 432 -12.86 7.43 2.98
C GLU A 432 -12.96 8.40 4.16
N LYS A 433 -13.47 7.90 5.29
CA LYS A 433 -13.41 8.64 6.55
C LYS A 433 -11.97 8.71 7.04
N PHE A 434 -11.57 9.90 7.47
CA PHE A 434 -10.31 10.16 8.14
C PHE A 434 -10.53 10.09 9.64
N GLU A 435 -9.83 9.16 10.30
CA GLU A 435 -10.01 8.86 11.72
C GLU A 435 -8.73 9.18 12.51
N LEU A 436 -8.80 9.08 13.84
CA LEU A 436 -7.65 9.35 14.73
C LEU A 436 -6.41 8.53 14.36
N ILE A 437 -6.60 7.31 13.86
CA ILE A 437 -5.51 6.43 13.41
C ILE A 437 -4.77 7.00 12.19
N ASP A 438 -5.49 7.64 11.28
CA ASP A 438 -4.92 8.25 10.09
C ASP A 438 -4.17 9.54 10.46
N ALA A 439 -4.70 10.28 11.44
CA ALA A 439 -4.04 11.45 12.02
C ALA A 439 -2.74 11.09 12.77
N GLU A 440 -2.73 9.99 13.52
CA GLU A 440 -1.53 9.47 14.19
C GLU A 440 -0.43 9.14 13.18
N ALA A 441 -0.79 8.43 12.09
CA ALA A 441 0.13 8.14 11.00
C ALA A 441 0.64 9.41 10.29
N VAL A 442 -0.14 10.49 10.24
CA VAL A 442 0.30 11.80 9.72
C VAL A 442 1.27 12.49 10.68
N LEU A 443 0.96 12.49 11.98
CA LEU A 443 1.73 13.22 12.99
C LEU A 443 3.05 12.52 13.33
N ASP A 444 2.98 11.26 13.74
CA ASP A 444 4.14 10.51 14.25
C ASP A 444 4.82 9.65 13.21
N GLY A 445 4.20 9.58 12.04
CA GLY A 445 4.64 8.72 10.97
C GLY A 445 4.20 7.29 11.12
N ASP A 446 4.24 6.59 10.00
CA ASP A 446 4.02 5.15 9.94
C ASP A 446 5.35 4.40 9.78
N SER A 447 5.30 3.07 9.85
CA SER A 447 6.47 2.20 9.64
C SER A 447 7.05 2.28 8.21
N THR A 448 6.52 3.17 7.37
CA THR A 448 6.84 3.28 5.97
C THR A 448 7.46 4.62 5.56
N GLY A 449 7.71 5.51 6.54
CA GLY A 449 8.35 6.80 6.31
C GLY A 449 7.39 7.91 5.87
N HIS A 450 6.07 7.66 5.84
CA HIS A 450 5.07 8.73 5.70
C HIS A 450 4.78 9.36 7.06
N GLY A 451 4.22 10.57 7.06
CA GLY A 451 3.92 11.35 8.27
C GLY A 451 5.11 12.11 8.84
N PHE A 452 5.29 12.11 10.16
CA PHE A 452 6.27 12.94 10.89
C PHE A 452 6.02 14.44 10.80
N HIS A 453 4.75 14.84 10.83
CA HIS A 453 4.35 16.24 10.86
C HIS A 453 4.08 16.76 12.28
N ARG A 454 4.35 15.99 13.35
CA ARG A 454 4.20 16.50 14.71
C ARG A 454 5.30 17.52 15.02
N SER A 455 4.89 18.60 15.70
CA SER A 455 5.81 19.61 16.22
C SER A 455 6.92 19.00 17.07
N GLY A 456 8.16 19.42 16.82
CA GLY A 456 9.34 19.09 17.62
C GLY A 456 9.99 17.76 17.26
N LEU A 457 9.61 17.13 16.14
CA LEU A 457 10.27 15.91 15.66
C LEU A 457 11.58 16.25 14.92
N GLY A 458 11.64 17.38 14.22
CA GLY A 458 12.76 17.79 13.38
C GLY A 458 12.99 16.88 12.17
N VAL A 459 12.00 16.05 11.82
CA VAL A 459 12.11 15.05 10.73
C VAL A 459 11.72 15.66 9.38
N LYS A 460 10.81 16.64 9.39
CA LYS A 460 10.36 17.37 8.21
C LYS A 460 10.27 18.86 8.49
N ASP A 461 10.36 19.64 7.42
CA ASP A 461 10.24 21.09 7.50
C ASP A 461 8.77 21.55 7.67
N ASP A 462 7.80 20.69 7.33
CA ASP A 462 6.36 20.98 7.38
C ASP A 462 5.65 20.35 8.60
N GLU A 463 5.97 20.81 9.81
CA GLU A 463 5.33 20.36 11.07
C GLU A 463 4.09 21.19 11.45
N PHE A 464 3.08 20.52 12.02
CA PHE A 464 1.93 21.16 12.65
C PHE A 464 2.34 21.96 13.90
N PRO A 465 1.57 22.97 14.33
CA PRO A 465 1.92 23.78 15.49
C PRO A 465 2.05 22.96 16.78
N ALA A 466 2.85 23.47 17.71
CA ALA A 466 2.97 22.90 19.04
C ALA A 466 1.59 22.85 19.73
N GLY A 467 1.24 21.69 20.28
CA GLY A 467 -0.04 21.45 20.94
C GLY A 467 -1.13 20.83 20.07
N TRP A 468 -0.92 20.70 18.75
CA TRP A 468 -1.86 19.97 17.88
C TRP A 468 -1.79 18.46 18.13
N GLY A 469 -2.95 17.88 18.43
CA GLY A 469 -3.16 16.44 18.59
C GLY A 469 -3.83 15.80 17.38
N GLU A 470 -4.07 14.49 17.47
CA GLU A 470 -4.71 13.70 16.42
C GLU A 470 -6.09 14.24 16.07
N GLN A 471 -6.87 14.64 17.08
CA GLN A 471 -8.22 15.18 16.87
C GLN A 471 -8.20 16.51 16.11
N ASP A 472 -7.24 17.40 16.38
CA ASP A 472 -7.13 18.67 15.64
C ASP A 472 -6.83 18.41 14.16
N VAL A 473 -6.01 17.40 13.86
CA VAL A 473 -5.72 16.99 12.48
C VAL A 473 -6.95 16.35 11.83
N VAL A 474 -7.73 15.54 12.54
CA VAL A 474 -9.00 15.00 12.01
C VAL A 474 -9.97 16.13 11.66
N ASP A 475 -10.15 17.08 12.57
CA ASP A 475 -11.04 18.22 12.36
C ASP A 475 -10.58 19.10 11.19
N LEU A 476 -9.26 19.35 11.08
CA LEU A 476 -8.66 20.07 9.96
C LEU A 476 -8.93 19.35 8.63
N VAL A 477 -8.75 18.03 8.58
CA VAL A 477 -9.01 17.26 7.36
C VAL A 477 -10.48 17.35 6.96
N ASN A 478 -11.39 17.22 7.93
CA ASN A 478 -12.83 17.36 7.69
C ASN A 478 -13.18 18.78 7.22
N ALA A 479 -12.58 19.81 7.80
CA ALA A 479 -12.79 21.20 7.35
C ALA A 479 -12.33 21.41 5.89
N ILE A 480 -11.14 20.91 5.53
CA ILE A 480 -10.60 21.06 4.17
C ILE A 480 -11.42 20.28 3.15
N ILE A 481 -11.84 19.06 3.48
CA ILE A 481 -12.58 18.23 2.52
C ILE A 481 -14.01 18.72 2.32
N ASP A 482 -14.65 19.27 3.35
CA ASP A 482 -16.03 19.75 3.25
C ASP A 482 -16.11 21.13 2.59
N ALA A 483 -15.08 21.97 2.78
CA ALA A 483 -15.02 23.32 2.23
C ALA A 483 -13.59 23.73 1.82
N PRO A 484 -13.02 23.15 0.75
CA PRO A 484 -11.69 23.52 0.29
C PRO A 484 -11.68 24.95 -0.24
N SER A 485 -10.64 25.72 0.11
CA SER A 485 -10.46 27.11 -0.35
C SER A 485 -9.81 27.19 -1.73
N ASP A 486 -8.97 26.22 -2.09
CA ASP A 486 -8.36 26.07 -3.42
C ASP A 486 -8.05 24.59 -3.67
N GLY A 487 -7.66 24.24 -4.88
CA GLY A 487 -7.18 22.91 -5.20
C GLY A 487 -6.82 22.77 -6.67
N PHE A 488 -6.38 21.56 -7.03
CA PHE A 488 -6.19 21.18 -8.42
C PHE A 488 -6.08 19.66 -8.57
N PRO A 489 -6.48 19.10 -9.73
CA PRO A 489 -6.26 17.69 -10.03
C PRO A 489 -4.78 17.41 -10.30
N ARG A 490 -4.24 16.32 -9.76
CA ARG A 490 -2.88 15.80 -10.05
C ARG A 490 -2.95 14.60 -10.98
N GLY A 491 -3.57 14.82 -12.15
CA GLY A 491 -3.94 13.78 -13.12
C GLY A 491 -5.33 13.19 -12.85
N ARG A 492 -5.67 12.08 -13.52
CA ARG A 492 -7.04 11.53 -13.54
C ARG A 492 -7.56 10.99 -12.20
N ARG A 493 -6.67 10.66 -11.24
CA ARG A 493 -7.02 9.93 -10.01
C ARG A 493 -6.41 10.52 -8.75
N ARG A 494 -6.00 11.79 -8.78
CA ARG A 494 -5.38 12.45 -7.63
C ARG A 494 -5.82 13.90 -7.58
N TYR A 495 -6.03 14.42 -6.38
CA TYR A 495 -6.43 15.80 -6.14
C TYR A 495 -5.64 16.33 -4.95
N SER A 496 -5.24 17.59 -5.06
CA SER A 496 -4.74 18.37 -3.93
C SER A 496 -5.80 19.42 -3.58
N PHE A 497 -6.15 19.51 -2.31
CA PHE A 497 -7.04 20.54 -1.78
C PHE A 497 -6.25 21.38 -0.77
N LEU A 498 -6.47 22.67 -0.81
CA LEU A 498 -6.02 23.63 0.18
C LEU A 498 -7.21 24.02 1.03
N GLY A 499 -6.99 24.19 2.32
CA GLY A 499 -7.97 24.79 3.21
C GLY A 499 -7.33 25.13 4.54
N ALA A 500 -8.15 25.61 5.46
CA ALA A 500 -7.71 25.98 6.78
C ALA A 500 -8.71 25.55 7.84
N TYR A 501 -8.20 25.27 9.03
CA TYR A 501 -8.99 25.09 10.24
C TYR A 501 -8.27 25.81 11.38
N ARG A 502 -9.02 26.67 12.07
CA ARG A 502 -8.45 27.67 13.00
C ARG A 502 -7.40 28.53 12.27
N ASP A 503 -6.19 28.59 12.81
CA ASP A 503 -5.05 29.35 12.32
C ASP A 503 -4.11 28.52 11.41
N VAL A 504 -4.40 27.23 11.20
CA VAL A 504 -3.55 26.34 10.38
C VAL A 504 -4.11 26.20 8.98
N THR A 505 -3.30 26.63 8.00
CA THR A 505 -3.53 26.32 6.58
C THR A 505 -2.78 25.05 6.21
N ALA A 506 -3.45 24.11 5.53
CA ALA A 506 -2.86 22.83 5.18
C ALA A 506 -3.32 22.32 3.81
N VAL A 507 -2.52 21.41 3.27
CA VAL A 507 -2.77 20.74 1.99
C VAL A 507 -3.22 19.31 2.26
N LEU A 508 -4.46 19.01 1.89
CA LEU A 508 -5.04 17.68 1.88
C LEU A 508 -4.82 17.01 0.52
N ARG A 509 -4.32 15.78 0.50
CA ARG A 509 -4.13 15.01 -0.73
C ARG A 509 -5.09 13.84 -0.77
N ILE A 510 -5.86 13.76 -1.84
CA ILE A 510 -6.78 12.65 -2.10
C ILE A 510 -6.29 11.90 -3.33
N ARG A 511 -6.32 10.57 -3.28
CA ARG A 511 -6.01 9.73 -4.44
C ARG A 511 -7.00 8.59 -4.57
N ASN A 512 -7.22 8.13 -5.79
CA ASN A 512 -7.91 6.88 -6.08
C ASN A 512 -6.88 5.83 -6.46
N ASP A 513 -6.73 4.80 -5.63
CA ASP A 513 -5.79 3.69 -5.82
C ASP A 513 -6.43 2.46 -6.50
N GLY A 514 -7.63 2.62 -7.09
CA GLY A 514 -8.41 1.54 -7.68
C GLY A 514 -9.41 0.89 -6.73
N TYR A 515 -9.37 1.22 -5.43
CA TYR A 515 -10.29 0.67 -4.42
C TYR A 515 -11.27 1.69 -3.84
N GLY A 516 -11.08 2.98 -4.14
CA GLY A 516 -11.91 4.08 -3.65
C GLY A 516 -11.10 5.37 -3.59
N TRP A 517 -11.74 6.48 -3.22
CA TRP A 517 -11.03 7.74 -2.97
C TRP A 517 -10.55 7.75 -1.52
N ARG A 518 -9.24 7.90 -1.33
CA ARG A 518 -8.59 7.84 -0.03
C ARG A 518 -7.79 9.09 0.24
N ILE A 519 -7.73 9.48 1.51
CA ILE A 519 -6.92 10.57 1.98
C ILE A 519 -5.50 10.04 2.12
N ALA A 520 -4.64 10.47 1.21
CA ALA A 520 -3.27 10.00 1.14
C ALA A 520 -2.40 10.59 2.25
N THR A 521 -2.62 11.87 2.59
CA THR A 521 -1.90 12.62 3.64
C THR A 521 -2.51 14.02 3.77
N VAL A 522 -2.26 14.67 4.90
CA VAL A 522 -2.44 16.11 5.12
C VAL A 522 -1.14 16.65 5.71
N HIS A 523 -0.74 17.86 5.33
CA HIS A 523 0.45 18.53 5.87
C HIS A 523 0.27 20.05 5.85
N PRO A 524 0.94 20.79 6.74
CA PRO A 524 0.96 22.25 6.73
C PRO A 524 1.31 22.83 5.36
N TYR A 525 0.70 23.97 5.06
CA TYR A 525 0.85 24.64 3.78
C TYR A 525 2.25 25.25 3.61
N ASP A 526 2.90 24.91 2.50
CA ASP A 526 4.09 25.60 2.01
C ASP A 526 3.76 26.24 0.65
N ARG A 527 3.88 27.57 0.59
CA ARG A 527 3.51 28.36 -0.59
C ARG A 527 4.34 28.01 -1.83
N ILE A 528 5.66 27.91 -1.68
CA ILE A 528 6.57 27.66 -2.80
C ILE A 528 6.28 26.28 -3.40
N ARG A 529 6.11 25.28 -2.53
CA ARG A 529 5.74 23.92 -2.92
C ARG A 529 4.37 23.88 -3.60
N TRP A 530 3.38 24.58 -3.07
CA TRP A 530 2.03 24.64 -3.65
C TRP A 530 2.03 25.23 -5.06
N GLU A 531 2.64 26.40 -5.22
CA GLU A 531 2.72 27.09 -6.52
C GLU A 531 3.46 26.23 -7.56
N ARG A 532 4.58 25.60 -7.17
CA ARG A 532 5.32 24.69 -8.05
C ARG A 532 4.49 23.46 -8.46
N GLU A 533 3.75 22.86 -7.52
CA GLU A 533 2.91 21.70 -7.80
C GLU A 533 1.70 22.05 -8.67
N LYS A 534 1.12 23.24 -8.50
CA LYS A 534 0.00 23.74 -9.30
C LYS A 534 0.44 24.02 -10.75
N SER A 535 1.58 24.69 -10.94
CA SER A 535 2.11 24.98 -12.29
C SER A 535 2.46 23.71 -13.08
N ALA A 536 3.03 22.69 -12.42
CA ALA A 536 3.38 21.43 -13.08
C ALA A 536 2.18 20.62 -13.63
N VAL A 537 0.95 20.98 -13.23
CA VAL A 537 -0.29 20.39 -13.73
C VAL A 537 -0.81 21.10 -14.98
N VAL A 538 -0.47 22.38 -15.16
CA VAL A 538 -0.90 23.17 -16.34
C VAL A 538 -0.09 22.76 -17.59
N ASP A 539 1.13 22.24 -17.40
CA ASP A 539 2.03 21.80 -18.48
C ASP A 539 1.82 20.32 -18.92
N ASN A 540 0.84 19.60 -18.36
CA ASN A 540 0.46 18.22 -18.73
C ASN A 540 -1.02 18.09 -19.07
#